data_AF-A0A4R4UH18-F1
#
_entry.id   AF-A0A4R4UH18-F1
#
_cell.length_a   1.000
_cell.length_b   1.000
_cell.length_c   1.000
_cell.angle_alpha   90.00
_cell.angle_beta   90.00
_cell.angle_gamma   90.00
#
_symmetry.space_group_name_H-M   'P 1'
#
loop_
_entity.id
_entity.type
_entity.pdbx_description
1 polymer ?
#
loop_
_entity_poly.entity_id
_entity_poly.type
_entity_poly.pdbx_seq_one_letter_code
_entity_poly.pdbx_strand_id
1 'polypeptide(L)'
;MRRFAVAVPAVLLVLTMSGCTPMERVSEGAYRNAVTGGTVDELKAQGIELRARPECKTPETGTASVVRVNCTAQTRTGEPVAVEGTASQADTGRPRESYVVTVGGREVLRKDCLGSGCR
;
A
#
# COMPACT_ATOMS: atom_id res chain seq x y z
N MET A 1 9.32 -7.47 72.29
CA MET A 1 9.74 -8.81 71.82
C MET A 1 9.37 -8.90 70.34
N ARG A 2 10.24 -8.56 69.38
CA ARG A 2 11.37 -9.31 68.80
C ARG A 2 10.92 -10.42 67.83
N ARG A 3 10.91 -10.06 66.53
CA ARG A 3 11.21 -10.86 65.30
C ARG A 3 10.17 -11.97 64.98
N PHE A 4 9.70 -12.17 63.74
CA PHE A 4 10.47 -12.49 62.53
C PHE A 4 9.71 -12.10 61.26
N ALA A 5 10.46 -11.63 60.27
CA ALA A 5 10.05 -11.53 58.88
C ALA A 5 9.96 -12.93 58.25
N VAL A 6 8.96 -13.15 57.40
CA VAL A 6 9.02 -14.14 56.31
C VAL A 6 8.46 -13.48 55.06
N ALA A 7 9.38 -13.18 54.15
CA ALA A 7 9.11 -12.85 52.76
C ALA A 7 8.81 -14.14 51.96
N VAL A 8 8.52 -13.94 50.65
CA VAL A 8 8.58 -14.91 49.53
C VAL A 8 7.21 -15.48 49.09
N PRO A 9 6.90 -15.63 47.78
CA PRO A 9 7.52 -15.09 46.55
C PRO A 9 6.55 -14.35 45.61
N ALA A 10 7.14 -13.61 44.68
CA ALA A 10 6.56 -13.13 43.44
C ALA A 10 5.97 -14.29 42.61
N VAL A 11 4.67 -14.22 42.31
CA VAL A 11 4.06 -15.04 41.25
C VAL A 11 4.47 -14.42 39.92
N LEU A 12 5.41 -15.09 39.26
CA LEU A 12 5.88 -14.77 37.92
C LEU A 12 4.73 -14.79 36.92
N LEU A 13 4.65 -13.71 36.15
CA LEU A 13 3.97 -13.62 34.87
C LEU A 13 4.31 -14.83 33.99
N VAL A 14 3.27 -15.53 33.53
CA VAL A 14 3.26 -16.09 32.17
C VAL A 14 1.92 -15.69 31.55
N LEU A 15 1.82 -14.41 31.16
CA LEU A 15 0.89 -14.04 30.10
C LEU A 15 1.41 -14.71 28.85
N THR A 16 0.85 -15.89 28.52
CA THR A 16 1.06 -16.53 27.23
C THR A 16 0.58 -15.56 26.18
N MET A 17 1.52 -14.85 25.57
CA MET A 17 1.25 -13.96 24.45
C MET A 17 0.46 -14.76 23.43
N SER A 18 -0.79 -14.32 23.23
CA SER A 18 -1.58 -14.64 22.06
C SER A 18 -0.66 -14.52 20.84
N GLY A 19 -0.38 -15.64 20.18
CA GLY A 19 0.33 -15.68 18.93
C GLY A 19 -0.47 -14.93 17.88
N CYS A 20 -0.31 -13.60 17.87
CA CYS A 20 -0.70 -12.76 16.77
C CYS A 20 0.30 -13.07 15.65
N THR A 21 -0.14 -13.86 14.68
CA THR A 21 0.52 -13.97 13.38
C THR A 21 0.78 -12.55 12.85
N PRO A 22 1.92 -12.30 12.18
CA PRO A 22 2.19 -10.98 11.63
C PRO A 22 1.15 -10.70 10.53
N MET A 23 0.11 -9.95 10.90
CA MET A 23 -0.94 -9.52 10.01
C MET A 23 -0.55 -8.17 9.44
N GLU A 24 0.49 -8.16 8.61
CA GLU A 24 0.88 -6.97 7.86
C GLU A 24 0.77 -7.26 6.36
N ARG A 25 -0.39 -7.79 5.95
CA ARG A 25 -0.79 -7.67 4.56
C ARG A 25 -1.36 -6.29 4.39
N VAL A 26 -0.74 -5.47 3.55
CA VAL A 26 -1.42 -4.31 2.98
C VAL A 26 -2.73 -4.82 2.41
N SER A 27 -3.85 -4.37 2.95
CA SER A 27 -5.17 -4.75 2.42
C SER A 27 -5.18 -4.38 0.95
N GLU A 28 -5.46 -5.35 0.08
CA GLU A 28 -5.48 -5.14 -1.37
C GLU A 28 -6.40 -3.97 -1.75
N GLY A 29 -7.52 -3.83 -1.03
CA GLY A 29 -8.42 -2.69 -1.18
C GLY A 29 -7.79 -1.35 -0.75
N ALA A 30 -7.01 -1.33 0.33
CA ALA A 30 -6.30 -0.13 0.75
C ALA A 30 -5.22 0.27 -0.27
N TYR A 31 -4.45 -0.71 -0.78
CA TYR A 31 -3.44 -0.48 -1.81
C TYR A 31 -4.07 0.10 -3.09
N ARG A 32 -5.15 -0.52 -3.58
CA ARG A 32 -5.89 -0.02 -4.76
C ARG A 32 -6.39 1.41 -4.53
N ASN A 33 -6.98 1.70 -3.37
CA ASN A 33 -7.47 3.04 -3.05
C ASN A 33 -6.36 4.09 -3.03
N ALA A 34 -5.20 3.75 -2.45
CA ALA A 34 -4.03 4.62 -2.43
C ALA A 34 -3.52 4.91 -3.85
N VAL A 35 -3.41 3.87 -4.70
CA VAL A 35 -2.95 4.01 -6.09
C VAL A 35 -3.94 4.84 -6.91
N THR A 36 -5.25 4.63 -6.75
CA THR A 36 -6.28 5.46 -7.38
C THR A 36 -6.14 6.92 -6.97
N GLY A 37 -5.99 7.20 -5.67
CA GLY A 37 -5.85 8.56 -5.15
C GLY A 37 -4.58 9.25 -5.66
N GLY A 38 -3.43 8.59 -5.49
CA GLY A 38 -2.14 9.11 -5.93
C GLY A 38 -2.09 9.33 -7.44
N THR A 39 -2.68 8.45 -8.26
CA THR A 39 -2.79 8.67 -9.72
C THR A 39 -3.58 9.92 -10.05
N VAL A 40 -4.72 10.14 -9.38
CA VAL A 40 -5.57 11.33 -9.60
C VAL A 40 -4.77 12.60 -9.27
N ASP A 41 -4.08 12.62 -8.13
CA ASP A 41 -3.32 13.78 -7.69
C ASP A 41 -2.13 14.09 -8.63
N GLU A 42 -1.39 13.06 -9.02
CA GLU A 42 -0.22 13.20 -9.91
C GLU A 42 -0.62 13.67 -11.32
N LEU A 43 -1.65 13.07 -11.91
CA LEU A 43 -2.14 13.52 -13.22
C LEU A 43 -2.71 14.93 -13.17
N LYS A 44 -3.44 15.27 -12.09
CA LYS A 44 -3.95 16.63 -11.89
C LYS A 44 -2.81 17.64 -11.77
N ALA A 45 -1.73 17.31 -11.07
CA ALA A 45 -0.54 18.16 -10.97
C ALA A 45 0.13 18.39 -12.34
N GLN A 46 -0.02 17.45 -13.28
CA GLN A 46 0.43 17.58 -14.67
C GLN A 46 -0.61 18.24 -15.60
N GLY A 47 -1.75 18.70 -15.07
CA GLY A 47 -2.82 19.33 -15.86
C GLY A 47 -3.71 18.34 -16.62
N ILE A 48 -3.63 17.05 -16.29
CA ILE A 48 -4.42 15.98 -16.92
C ILE A 48 -5.58 15.63 -15.98
N GLU A 49 -6.80 16.01 -16.36
CA GLU A 49 -8.00 15.71 -15.59
C GLU A 49 -8.65 14.40 -16.03
N LEU A 50 -8.99 13.54 -15.06
CA LEU A 50 -9.74 12.31 -15.28
C LEU A 50 -11.25 12.55 -15.23
N ARG A 51 -12.02 11.77 -16.02
CA ARG A 51 -13.49 11.79 -15.97
C ARG A 51 -14.03 11.25 -14.65
N ALA A 52 -13.38 10.23 -14.12
CA ALA A 52 -13.73 9.53 -12.91
C ALA A 52 -12.47 8.96 -12.26
N ARG A 53 -12.60 8.45 -11.02
CA ARG A 53 -11.52 7.72 -10.36
C ARG A 53 -11.14 6.47 -11.16
N PRO A 54 -9.84 6.14 -11.30
CA PRO A 54 -9.40 4.91 -11.92
C PRO A 54 -10.02 3.65 -11.31
N GLU A 55 -10.40 2.70 -12.15
CA GLU A 55 -10.82 1.36 -11.75
C GLU A 55 -9.58 0.47 -11.63
N CYS A 56 -9.29 -0.06 -10.45
CA CYS A 56 -8.08 -0.84 -10.18
C CYS A 56 -8.37 -2.33 -9.96
N LYS A 57 -7.48 -3.17 -10.48
CA LYS A 57 -7.45 -4.63 -10.31
C LYS A 57 -6.07 -5.08 -9.86
N THR A 58 -6.00 -6.05 -8.96
CA THR A 58 -4.80 -6.76 -8.53
C THR A 58 -4.86 -8.12 -9.20
N PRO A 59 -4.04 -8.38 -10.23
CA PRO A 59 -4.04 -9.68 -10.88
C PRO A 59 -3.57 -10.76 -9.89
N GLU A 60 -4.10 -11.98 -10.04
CA GLU A 60 -3.78 -13.13 -9.18
C GLU A 60 -2.33 -13.62 -9.33
N THR A 61 -1.55 -13.06 -10.26
CA THR A 61 -0.19 -13.48 -10.60
C THR A 61 0.88 -13.00 -9.61
N GLY A 62 0.49 -12.49 -8.44
CA GLY A 62 1.38 -12.02 -7.38
C GLY A 62 1.86 -13.13 -6.44
N THR A 63 2.91 -12.84 -5.67
CA THR A 63 3.29 -13.64 -4.49
C THR A 63 2.99 -12.83 -3.23
N ALA A 64 3.12 -13.41 -2.05
CA ALA A 64 2.98 -12.65 -0.79
C ALA A 64 3.94 -11.44 -0.71
N SER A 65 5.11 -11.52 -1.37
CA SER A 65 6.12 -10.47 -1.38
C SER A 65 6.01 -9.51 -2.58
N VAL A 66 5.24 -9.87 -3.61
CA VAL A 66 5.07 -9.07 -4.83
C VAL A 66 3.60 -8.89 -5.15
N VAL A 67 3.10 -7.67 -4.97
CA VAL A 67 1.73 -7.28 -5.29
C VAL A 67 1.74 -6.41 -6.54
N ARG A 68 0.86 -6.72 -7.50
CA ARG A 68 0.69 -5.94 -8.73
C ARG A 68 -0.66 -5.23 -8.71
N VAL A 69 -0.75 -4.10 -9.38
CA VAL A 69 -2.02 -3.38 -9.58
C VAL A 69 -2.06 -2.80 -10.97
N ASN A 70 -3.19 -2.99 -11.64
CA ASN A 70 -3.48 -2.42 -12.94
C ASN A 70 -4.73 -1.56 -12.78
N CYS A 71 -4.63 -0.27 -13.09
CA CYS A 71 -5.79 0.61 -13.10
C CYS A 71 -6.05 1.17 -14.49
N THR A 72 -7.32 1.36 -14.83
CA THR A 72 -7.74 2.01 -16.07
C THR A 72 -8.65 3.18 -15.79
N ALA A 73 -8.54 4.22 -16.60
CA ALA A 73 -9.35 5.43 -16.53
C ALA A 73 -9.48 6.07 -17.92
N GLN A 74 -10.19 7.18 -17.99
CA GLN A 74 -10.22 8.06 -19.15
C GLN A 74 -10.02 9.50 -18.71
N THR A 75 -9.26 10.27 -19.50
CA THR A 75 -9.18 11.73 -19.33
C THR A 75 -10.49 12.38 -19.71
N ARG A 76 -10.73 13.63 -19.29
CA ARG A 76 -11.91 14.40 -19.73
C ARG A 76 -11.97 14.55 -21.25
N THR A 77 -10.82 14.67 -21.91
CA THR A 77 -10.66 14.71 -23.37
C THR A 77 -10.93 13.37 -24.05
N GLY A 78 -11.06 12.26 -23.30
CA GLY A 78 -11.42 10.94 -23.79
C GLY A 78 -10.23 10.04 -24.09
N GLU A 79 -9.02 10.44 -23.72
CA GLU A 79 -7.83 9.61 -23.89
C GLU A 79 -7.81 8.49 -22.84
N PRO A 80 -7.45 7.26 -23.23
CA PRO A 80 -7.33 6.16 -22.28
C PRO A 80 -6.15 6.40 -21.34
N VAL A 81 -6.35 6.08 -20.07
CA VAL A 81 -5.31 6.11 -19.04
C VAL A 81 -5.11 4.70 -18.51
N ALA A 82 -3.86 4.26 -18.44
CA ALA A 82 -3.49 3.00 -17.81
C ALA A 82 -2.40 3.23 -16.77
N VAL A 83 -2.57 2.60 -15.61
CA VAL A 83 -1.60 2.59 -14.51
C VAL A 83 -1.16 1.17 -14.28
N GLU A 84 0.14 0.95 -14.29
CA GLU A 84 0.76 -0.31 -13.87
C GLU A 84 1.60 -0.04 -12.63
N GLY A 85 1.29 -0.74 -11.55
CA GLY A 85 1.99 -0.62 -10.28
C GLY A 85 2.50 -1.97 -9.80
N THR A 86 3.69 -2.00 -9.22
CA THR A 86 4.26 -3.16 -8.53
C THR A 86 4.81 -2.74 -7.18
N ALA A 87 4.35 -3.40 -6.13
CA ALA A 87 4.96 -3.35 -4.80
C ALA A 87 5.72 -4.66 -4.56
N SER A 88 7.01 -4.54 -4.29
CA SER A 88 7.91 -5.65 -3.93
C SER A 88 8.33 -5.54 -2.47
N GLN A 89 8.73 -6.66 -1.86
CA GLN A 89 8.97 -6.72 -0.40
C GLN A 89 7.72 -6.30 0.39
N ALA A 90 6.53 -6.58 -0.17
CA ALA A 90 5.23 -6.18 0.37
C ALA A 90 4.86 -6.90 1.68
N ASP A 91 5.59 -7.97 2.01
CA ASP A 91 5.53 -8.74 3.24
C ASP A 91 6.48 -8.22 4.33
N THR A 92 7.14 -7.08 4.09
CA THR A 92 8.06 -6.44 5.02
C THR A 92 7.56 -5.04 5.41
N GLY A 93 8.07 -4.50 6.52
CA GLY A 93 7.77 -3.11 6.91
C GLY A 93 8.41 -2.03 6.01
N ARG A 94 9.05 -2.40 4.90
CA ARG A 94 9.71 -1.49 3.94
C ARG A 94 9.44 -1.92 2.49
N PRO A 95 8.18 -1.87 2.02
CA PRO A 95 7.87 -2.19 0.63
C PRO A 95 8.56 -1.22 -0.33
N ARG A 96 8.86 -1.71 -1.53
CA ARG A 96 9.39 -0.92 -2.65
C ARG A 96 8.38 -0.91 -3.77
N GLU A 97 7.92 0.27 -4.12
CA GLU A 97 6.89 0.44 -5.14
C GLU A 97 7.50 0.95 -6.44
N SER A 98 6.83 0.70 -7.56
CA SER A 98 7.13 1.30 -8.85
C SER A 98 5.86 1.38 -9.67
N TYR A 99 5.62 2.54 -10.25
CA TYR A 99 4.40 2.90 -10.97
C TYR A 99 4.74 3.50 -12.32
N VAL A 100 3.98 3.11 -13.33
CA VAL A 100 4.00 3.67 -14.67
C VAL A 100 2.59 4.10 -15.02
N VAL A 101 2.43 5.35 -15.43
CA VAL A 101 1.15 5.88 -15.92
C VAL A 101 1.30 6.28 -17.38
N THR A 102 0.36 5.81 -18.19
CA THR A 102 0.26 6.16 -19.60
C THR A 102 -1.05 6.89 -19.88
N VAL A 103 -1.00 7.84 -20.82
CA VAL A 103 -2.17 8.55 -21.35
C VAL A 103 -2.09 8.48 -22.88
N GLY A 104 -3.16 7.98 -23.51
CA GLY A 104 -3.16 7.76 -24.97
C GLY A 104 -2.06 6.78 -25.42
N GLY A 105 -1.63 5.87 -24.55
CA GLY A 105 -0.54 4.92 -24.81
C GLY A 105 0.87 5.50 -24.66
N ARG A 106 1.02 6.75 -24.23
CA ARG A 106 2.33 7.38 -23.98
C ARG A 106 2.58 7.46 -22.48
N GLU A 107 3.79 7.09 -22.04
CA GLU A 107 4.20 7.28 -20.65
C GLU A 107 4.26 8.78 -20.31
N VAL A 108 3.55 9.17 -19.26
CA VAL A 108 3.53 10.54 -18.73
C VAL A 108 4.11 10.63 -17.32
N LEU A 109 4.18 9.49 -16.62
CA LEU A 109 4.66 9.39 -15.26
C LEU A 109 5.34 8.03 -15.04
N ARG A 110 6.50 8.06 -14.40
CA ARG A 110 7.14 6.90 -13.79
C ARG A 110 7.72 7.31 -12.45
N LYS A 111 7.30 6.63 -11.38
CA LYS A 111 7.71 6.95 -10.01
C LYS A 111 7.70 5.72 -9.12
N ASP A 112 8.52 5.75 -8.08
CA ASP A 112 8.59 4.69 -7.06
C ASP A 112 7.73 5.01 -5.82
N CYS A 113 6.84 5.99 -5.94
CA CYS A 113 5.87 6.43 -4.95
C CYS A 113 4.77 7.24 -5.66
N LEU A 114 3.51 7.15 -5.23
CA LEU A 114 2.40 7.97 -5.73
C LEU A 114 1.73 8.80 -4.63
N GLY A 115 1.38 10.05 -4.95
CA GLY A 115 0.59 10.94 -4.09
C GLY A 115 1.41 11.80 -3.13
N SER A 116 0.72 12.50 -2.24
CA SER A 116 1.32 13.56 -1.39
C SER A 116 2.31 13.08 -0.33
N GLY A 117 2.41 11.75 -0.11
CA GLY A 117 3.38 11.15 0.82
C GLY A 117 4.79 11.04 0.23
N CYS A 118 4.94 11.26 -1.07
CA CYS A 118 6.20 11.15 -1.80
C CYS A 118 6.98 12.46 -1.69
N ARG A 119 8.16 12.42 -1.07
CA ARG A 119 9.09 13.54 -0.97
C ARG A 119 10.40 13.22 -1.66
#